data_AF-A0A0F9S0D4-F1
#
_entry.id   AF-A0A0F9S0D4-F1
#
_cell.length_a   1.000
_cell.length_b   1.000
_cell.length_c   1.000
_cell.angle_alpha   90.00
_cell.angle_beta   90.00
_cell.angle_gamma   90.00
#
_symmetry.space_group_name_H-M   'P 1'
#
loop_
_entity.id
_entity.type
_entity.pdbx_description
1 polymer ?
#
loop_
_entity_poly.entity_id
_entity_poly.type
_entity_poly.pdbx_seq_one_letter_code
_entity_poly.pdbx_strand_id
1 'polypeptide(L)' 'IVKAYIQLHPEYEYSGSEDVVKEDIKKFAKNNCAPYEVPKIIEIVEELPLTAVGKIDKKVLRTIKS' A
#
# COMPACT_ATOMS: atom_id res chain seq x y z
N ILE A 1 10.53 -10.31 -2.15
CA ILE A 1 10.33 -8.86 -2.41
C ILE A 1 9.16 -8.41 -1.55
N VAL A 2 9.34 -7.37 -0.74
CA VAL A 2 8.27 -6.81 0.11
C VAL A 2 7.42 -5.87 -0.76
N LYS A 3 6.11 -6.13 -0.80
CA LYS A 3 5.13 -5.32 -1.53
C LYS A 3 4.11 -4.78 -0.52
N ALA A 4 3.82 -3.49 -0.59
CA ALA A 4 2.78 -2.82 0.17
C ALA A 4 1.66 -2.40 -0.77
N TYR A 5 0.42 -2.65 -0.32
CA TYR A 5 -0.79 -2.17 -0.94
C TYR A 5 -1.37 -1.09 -0.04
N ILE A 6 -1.56 0.10 -0.59
CA ILE A 6 -1.99 1.27 0.13
C ILE A 6 -3.31 1.72 -0.44
N GLN A 7 -4.33 1.79 0.40
CA GLN A 7 -5.58 2.47 0.06
C GLN A 7 -5.55 3.86 0.65
N LEU A 8 -5.67 4.85 -0.22
CA LEU A 8 -5.83 6.23 0.20
C LEU A 8 -7.25 6.43 0.71
N HIS A 9 -7.39 7.23 1.76
CA HIS A 9 -8.70 7.63 2.20
C HIS A 9 -9.36 8.46 1.08
N PRO A 10 -10.66 8.30 0.80
CA PRO A 10 -11.33 9.05 -0.27
C PRO A 10 -11.29 10.58 -0.05
N GLU A 11 -11.13 11.02 1.19
CA GLU A 11 -10.96 12.44 1.55
C GLU A 11 -9.49 12.89 1.54
N TYR A 12 -8.55 12.00 1.22
CA TYR A 12 -7.14 12.33 1.09
C TYR A 12 -6.88 12.95 -0.29
N GLU A 13 -7.10 14.25 -0.41
CA GLU A 13 -6.68 15.02 -1.58
C GLU A 13 -5.17 15.19 -1.57
N TYR A 14 -4.48 14.40 -2.39
CA TYR A 14 -3.08 14.63 -2.70
C TYR A 14 -3.00 15.51 -3.95
N SER A 15 -2.46 16.72 -3.79
CA SER A 15 -2.36 17.71 -4.88
C SER A 15 -1.18 17.44 -5.83
N GLY A 16 -0.58 16.25 -5.78
CA GLY A 16 0.62 15.87 -6.55
C GLY A 16 0.46 14.54 -7.27
N SER A 17 1.47 14.11 -8.02
CA SER A 17 1.48 12.76 -8.63
C SER A 17 1.57 11.66 -7.57
N GLU A 18 1.00 10.48 -7.84
CA GLU A 18 1.11 9.29 -6.98
C GLU A 18 2.55 8.97 -6.52
N ASP A 19 3.54 9.35 -7.32
CA ASP A 19 4.97 9.19 -7.02
C ASP A 19 5.38 9.87 -5.70
N VAL A 20 4.82 11.05 -5.40
CA VAL A 20 5.13 11.80 -4.17
C VAL A 20 4.63 11.02 -2.95
N VAL A 21 3.41 10.48 -3.03
CA VAL A 21 2.81 9.67 -1.97
C VAL A 21 3.62 8.39 -1.76
N LYS A 22 4.03 7.72 -2.84
CA LYS A 22 4.88 6.51 -2.78
C LYS A 22 6.23 6.81 -2.11
N GLU A 23 6.87 7.92 -2.44
CA GLU A 23 8.12 8.35 -1.78
C GLU A 23 7.93 8.68 -0.30
N ASP A 24 6.85 9.37 0.06
CA ASP A 24 6.56 9.73 1.44
C ASP A 24 6.33 8.49 2.31
N ILE A 25 5.51 7.55 1.85
CA ILE A 25 5.27 6.27 2.51
C ILE A 25 6.58 5.48 2.67
N LYS A 26 7.43 5.49 1.65
CA LYS A 26 8.73 4.81 1.72
C LYS A 26 9.66 5.46 2.75
N LYS A 27 9.71 6.79 2.82
CA LYS A 27 10.47 7.54 3.84
C LYS A 27 9.92 7.25 5.24
N PHE A 28 8.60 7.27 5.40
CA PHE A 28 7.92 6.94 6.65
C PHE A 28 8.25 5.51 7.10
N ALA A 29 8.15 4.53 6.21
CA ALA A 29 8.50 3.14 6.48
C ALA A 29 10.00 2.98 6.81
N LYS A 30 10.88 3.75 6.18
CA LYS A 30 12.32 3.73 6.49
C LYS A 30 12.65 4.33 7.86
N ASN A 31 11.87 5.32 8.30
CA ASN A 31 12.04 5.97 9.60
C ASN A 31 11.40 5.18 10.75
N ASN A 32 10.30 4.47 10.49
CA ASN A 32 9.55 3.75 11.53
C ASN A 32 9.83 2.24 11.56
N CYS A 33 10.18 1.64 10.43
CA CYS A 33 10.38 0.20 10.29
C CYS A 33 11.83 -0.12 9.91
N ALA A 34 12.21 -1.38 10.09
CA ALA A 34 13.55 -1.82 9.74
C ALA A 34 13.75 -1.81 8.20
N PRO A 35 14.99 -1.65 7.70
CA PRO A 35 15.27 -1.55 6.27
C PRO A 35 14.80 -2.75 5.42
N TYR A 36 14.60 -3.92 6.05
CA TYR A 36 14.07 -5.12 5.39
C TYR A 36 12.53 -5.15 5.30
N GLU A 37 11.82 -4.35 6.10
CA GLU A 37 10.36 -4.21 6.06
C GLU A 37 9.91 -3.11 5.10
N VAL A 38 10.84 -2.23 4.71
CA VAL A 38 10.55 -1.16 3.75
C VAL A 38 10.08 -1.79 2.43
N PRO A 39 8.85 -1.51 1.98
CA PRO A 39 8.32 -2.08 0.76
C PRO A 39 9.14 -1.62 -0.45
N LYS A 40 9.54 -2.58 -1.28
CA LYS A 40 10.21 -2.30 -2.55
C LYS A 40 9.21 -1.96 -3.65
N ILE A 41 7.99 -2.46 -3.52
CA ILE A 41 6.88 -2.18 -4.44
C ILE A 41 5.74 -1.58 -3.60
N ILE A 42 5.30 -0.38 -3.97
CA ILE A 42 4.17 0.31 -3.34
C ILE A 42 3.13 0.50 -4.43
N GLU A 43 1.99 -0.19 -4.28
CA GLU A 43 0.83 -0.01 -5.15
C GLU A 43 -0.25 0.72 -4.39
N ILE A 44 -0.71 1.83 -4.97
CA ILE A 44 -1.88 2.53 -4.49
C ILE A 44 -3.08 1.88 -5.16
N VAL A 45 -4.01 1.36 -4.36
CA VAL A 45 -5.25 0.73 -4.82
C VAL A 45 -6.43 1.53 -4.30
N GLU A 46 -7.46 1.68 -5.11
CA GLU A 46 -8.69 2.38 -4.69
C GLU A 46 -9.42 1.62 -3.58
N GLU A 47 -9.39 0.28 -3.65
CA GLU A 47 -10.02 -0.58 -2.65
C GLU A 47 -9.10 -1.74 -2.25
N LEU A 48 -8.87 -1.90 -0.95
CA LEU A 48 -8.23 -3.12 -0.45
C LEU A 48 -9.23 -4.27 -0.56
N PRO A 49 -8.84 -5.43 -1.11
CA PRO A 49 -9.73 -6.58 -1.17
C PRO A 49 -10.00 -7.08 0.25
N LEU A 50 -11.19 -6.78 0.72
CA LEU A 50 -11.72 -7.25 1.99
C LEU A 50 -12.66 -8.43 1.75
N THR A 51 -12.60 -9.41 2.64
CA THR A 51 -13.62 -10.46 2.75
C THR A 51 -14.97 -9.84 3.10
N ALA A 52 -16.07 -10.57 2.87
CA ALA A 52 -17.43 -10.15 3.23
C ALA A 52 -17.62 -9.74 4.71
N VAL A 53 -16.66 -10.10 5.57
CA VAL A 53 -16.62 -9.75 7.00
C VAL A 53 -15.61 -8.64 7.34
N GLY A 54 -15.11 -7.91 6.33
CA GLY A 54 -14.20 -6.78 6.50
C GLY A 54 -12.75 -7.14 6.84
N LYS A 55 -12.36 -8.42 6.80
CA LYS A 55 -10.96 -8.83 6.99
C LYS A 55 -10.20 -8.78 5.67
N ILE A 56 -8.92 -8.43 5.72
CA ILE A 56 -8.03 -8.44 4.54
C ILE A 56 -8.03 -9.83 3.88
N ASP A 57 -8.50 -9.91 2.63
CA ASP A 57 -8.54 -11.16 1.87
C ASP A 57 -7.17 -11.43 1.24
N LYS A 58 -6.33 -12.16 1.99
CA LYS A 58 -5.00 -12.56 1.53
C LYS A 58 -5.03 -13.48 0.31
N LYS A 59 -6.14 -14.17 0.01
CA LYS A 59 -6.24 -14.99 -1.21
C LYS A 59 -6.28 -14.09 -2.44
N VAL A 60 -7.15 -13.08 -2.42
CA VAL A 60 -7.29 -12.13 -3.54
C VAL A 60 -5.98 -11.35 -3.75
N LEU A 61 -5.36 -10.86 -2.67
CA LEU A 61 -4.03 -10.23 -2.73
C LEU A 61 -2.95 -11.12 -3.39
N ARG A 62 -3.06 -12.44 -3.23
CA ARG A 62 -2.14 -13.40 -3.82
C ARG A 62 -2.47 -13.70 -5.29
N THR A 63 -3.73 -13.53 -5.70
CA THR A 63 -4.18 -13.66 -7.09
C THR A 63 -3.87 -12.42 -7.94
N ILE A 64 -3.87 -11.21 -7.35
CA ILE A 64 -3.43 -9.96 -8.01
C ILE A 64 -1.95 -10.03 -8.43
N LYS A 65 -1.23 -11.06 -8.01
CA LYS A 65 0.20 -11.24 -8.24
C LYS A 65 0.57 -11.82 -9.62
N SER A 66 -0.36 -11.94 -10.56
CA SER A 66 -0.12 -12.58 -11.86
C SER A 66 0.15 -11.61 -12.99
#